data_AF-A0A164JN46-F1
#
_entry.id   AF-A0A164JN46-F1
#
_cell.length_a   1.000
_cell.length_b   1.000
_cell.length_c   1.000
_cell.angle_alpha   90.00
_cell.angle_beta   90.00
_cell.angle_gamma   90.00
#
_symmetry.space_group_name_H-M   'P 1'
#
loop_
_entity.id
_entity.type
_entity.pdbx_description
1 polymer ?
#
loop_
_entity_poly.entity_id
_entity_poly.type
_entity_poly.pdbx_seq_one_letter_code
_entity_poly.pdbx_strand_id
1 'polypeptide(L)'
;KGKVRPLAILEKSLLYQDAFSSLGASETIDENTISTIGLYVCEMYGFKKHTGNADQLDVDDARLQIFSKVYQSGSSNPMSKVKGLDGSSLPPCNTVLFQQILRANSICSGWNFATDPKPHIFPPDKNGWRKEKNNSGVESYN
;
A
#
# COMPACT_ATOMS: atom_id res chain seq x y z
N LYS A 1 15.53 -0.81 11.51
CA LYS A 1 14.43 -1.66 12.02
C LYS A 1 13.22 -1.76 11.07
N GLY A 2 12.99 -0.79 10.17
CA GLY A 2 11.78 -0.78 9.30
C GLY A 2 11.68 -1.88 8.24
N LYS A 3 12.78 -2.47 7.77
CA LYS A 3 12.77 -3.47 6.67
C LYS A 3 12.72 -4.94 7.10
N VAL A 4 13.10 -5.23 8.35
CA VAL A 4 13.24 -6.62 8.84
C VAL A 4 11.87 -7.28 9.02
N ARG A 5 10.91 -6.55 9.58
CA ARG A 5 9.56 -7.07 9.80
C ARG A 5 8.79 -7.30 8.50
N PRO A 6 8.71 -6.33 7.55
CA PRO A 6 8.04 -6.55 6.27
C PRO A 6 8.58 -7.77 5.53
N LEU A 7 9.91 -7.90 5.45
CA LEU A 7 10.55 -9.07 4.82
C LEU A 7 10.18 -10.38 5.53
N ALA A 8 10.26 -10.41 6.86
CA ALA A 8 9.92 -11.62 7.63
C ALA A 8 8.44 -12.03 7.52
N ILE A 9 7.52 -11.09 7.25
CA ILE A 9 6.11 -11.39 6.97
C ILE A 9 5.99 -11.99 5.57
N LEU A 10 6.64 -11.37 4.58
CA LEU A 10 6.62 -11.83 3.19
C LEU A 10 7.19 -13.26 3.06
N GLU A 11 8.34 -13.54 3.65
CA GLU A 11 9.01 -14.85 3.59
C GLU A 11 8.19 -16.00 4.20
N LYS A 12 7.27 -15.70 5.12
CA LYS A 12 6.45 -16.71 5.82
C LYS A 12 5.14 -17.06 5.12
N SER A 13 4.76 -16.33 4.08
CA SER A 13 3.46 -16.45 3.44
C SER A 13 3.62 -16.58 1.93
N LEU A 14 3.40 -17.80 1.42
CA LEU A 14 3.35 -18.04 -0.03
C LEU A 14 2.27 -17.18 -0.70
N LEU A 15 1.13 -16.98 -0.02
CA LEU A 15 0.06 -16.11 -0.52
C LEU A 15 0.55 -14.67 -0.77
N TYR A 16 1.36 -14.10 0.12
CA TYR A 16 1.91 -12.76 -0.08
C TYR A 16 2.96 -12.77 -1.18
N GLN A 17 3.82 -13.78 -1.23
CA GLN A 17 4.83 -13.92 -2.29
C GLN A 17 4.17 -14.01 -3.67
N ASP A 18 3.12 -14.82 -3.82
CA ASP A 18 2.38 -14.99 -5.06
C ASP A 18 1.77 -13.66 -5.52
N ALA A 19 1.10 -12.94 -4.61
CA ALA A 19 0.49 -11.64 -4.91
C ALA A 19 1.51 -10.56 -5.30
N PHE A 20 2.69 -10.52 -4.67
CA PHE A 20 3.74 -9.58 -5.09
C PHE A 20 4.43 -10.03 -6.39
N SER A 21 4.55 -11.34 -6.63
CA SER A 21 5.20 -11.88 -7.83
C SER A 21 4.35 -11.73 -9.09
N SER A 22 3.03 -11.60 -8.96
CA SER A 22 2.13 -11.37 -10.09
C SER A 22 2.20 -9.94 -10.65
N LEU A 23 2.76 -8.99 -9.89
CA LEU A 23 2.90 -7.60 -10.33
C LEU A 23 3.78 -7.49 -11.58
N GLY A 24 3.37 -6.65 -12.51
CA GLY A 24 4.04 -6.41 -13.78
C GLY A 24 3.72 -7.43 -14.87
N ALA A 25 2.93 -8.47 -14.59
CA ALA A 25 2.51 -9.45 -15.59
C ALA A 25 1.34 -8.96 -16.47
N SER A 26 0.50 -8.06 -15.93
CA SER A 26 -0.66 -7.48 -16.62
C SER A 26 -0.83 -6.01 -16.20
N GLU A 27 -1.33 -5.17 -17.12
CA GLU A 27 -1.61 -3.75 -16.82
C GLU A 27 -2.76 -3.63 -15.80
N THR A 28 -3.74 -4.54 -15.86
CA THR A 28 -4.79 -4.67 -14.85
C THR A 28 -4.39 -5.65 -13.76
N ILE A 29 -4.68 -5.29 -12.51
CA ILE A 29 -4.38 -6.10 -11.32
C ILE A 29 -5.70 -6.66 -10.80
N ASP A 30 -5.72 -7.95 -10.49
CA ASP A 30 -6.91 -8.59 -9.95
C ASP A 30 -7.21 -8.14 -8.52
N GLU A 31 -8.50 -8.11 -8.17
CA GLU A 31 -8.97 -7.67 -6.85
C GLU A 31 -8.43 -8.55 -5.72
N ASN A 32 -8.17 -9.84 -5.98
CA ASN A 32 -7.62 -10.74 -4.97
C ASN A 32 -6.15 -10.40 -4.64
N THR A 33 -5.34 -10.03 -5.63
CA THR A 33 -3.98 -9.53 -5.45
C THR A 33 -3.99 -8.24 -4.66
N ILE A 34 -4.87 -7.29 -5.00
CA ILE A 34 -5.02 -6.02 -4.26
C ILE A 34 -5.39 -6.29 -2.80
N SER A 35 -6.40 -7.12 -2.56
CA SER A 35 -6.85 -7.52 -1.22
C SER A 35 -5.74 -8.21 -0.43
N THR A 36 -5.00 -9.12 -1.08
CA THR A 36 -3.89 -9.83 -0.46
C THR A 36 -2.74 -8.90 -0.05
N ILE A 37 -2.40 -7.92 -0.88
CA ILE A 37 -1.41 -6.89 -0.55
C ILE A 37 -1.94 -6.02 0.61
N GLY A 38 -3.23 -5.70 0.64
CA GLY A 38 -3.89 -5.03 1.76
C GLY A 38 -3.72 -5.79 3.08
N LEU A 39 -3.95 -7.10 3.08
CA LEU A 39 -3.74 -7.96 4.25
C LEU A 39 -2.28 -7.97 4.71
N TYR A 40 -1.33 -8.00 3.77
CA TYR A 40 0.09 -7.88 4.08
C TYR A 40 0.41 -6.55 4.78
N VAL A 41 -0.16 -5.44 4.30
CA VAL A 41 -0.01 -4.12 4.94
C VAL A 41 -0.62 -4.13 6.34
N CYS A 42 -1.82 -4.68 6.54
CA CYS A 42 -2.40 -4.84 7.87
C CYS A 42 -1.46 -5.60 8.83
N GLU A 43 -0.82 -6.68 8.37
CA GLU A 43 0.11 -7.45 9.20
C GLU A 43 1.42 -6.70 9.51
N MET A 44 1.93 -5.91 8.55
CA MET A 44 3.05 -5.00 8.80
C MET A 44 2.78 -4.07 9.98
N TYR A 45 1.52 -3.62 10.13
CA TYR A 45 1.07 -2.73 11.18
C TYR A 45 0.55 -3.44 12.44
N GLY A 46 0.59 -4.77 12.51
CA GLY A 46 0.31 -5.53 13.73
C GLY A 46 -1.02 -6.27 13.77
N PHE A 47 -1.79 -6.24 12.70
CA PHE A 47 -3.06 -6.95 12.63
C PHE A 47 -2.87 -8.33 12.01
N LYS A 48 -3.10 -9.40 12.79
CA LYS A 48 -2.88 -10.78 12.34
C LYS A 48 -4.13 -11.40 11.74
N LYS A 49 -3.92 -12.27 10.76
CA LYS A 49 -4.92 -13.05 10.01
C LYS A 49 -5.77 -14.04 10.82
N HIS A 50 -5.61 -14.14 12.15
CA HIS A 50 -6.18 -15.24 12.97
C HIS A 50 -6.97 -14.81 14.21
N THR A 51 -7.27 -13.52 14.38
CA THR A 51 -8.12 -13.07 15.49
C THR A 51 -9.57 -12.96 15.04
N GLY A 52 -10.29 -14.09 14.94
CA GLY A 52 -11.76 -14.27 14.99
C GLY A 52 -12.69 -13.50 14.03
N ASN A 53 -12.25 -12.37 13.48
CA ASN A 53 -12.94 -11.41 12.61
C ASN A 53 -12.05 -11.07 11.38
N ALA A 54 -11.11 -11.96 11.03
CA ALA A 54 -10.07 -11.71 10.03
C ALA A 54 -10.60 -11.66 8.60
N ASP A 55 -11.84 -12.07 8.36
CA ASP A 55 -12.47 -12.08 7.04
C ASP A 55 -12.93 -10.68 6.59
N GLN A 56 -12.76 -9.64 7.42
CA GLN A 56 -13.25 -8.29 7.14
C GLN A 56 -12.26 -7.16 7.43
N LEU A 57 -11.02 -7.46 7.85
CA LEU A 57 -10.08 -6.40 8.22
C LEU A 57 -9.39 -5.80 6.98
N ASP A 58 -9.81 -4.61 6.58
CA ASP A 58 -9.13 -3.82 5.55
C ASP A 58 -8.13 -2.80 6.14
N VAL A 59 -7.40 -2.09 5.28
CA VAL A 59 -6.38 -1.13 5.73
C VAL A 59 -6.97 0.14 6.36
N ASP A 60 -8.20 0.52 6.01
CA ASP A 60 -8.89 1.66 6.63
C ASP A 60 -9.38 1.31 8.03
N ASP A 61 -9.86 0.08 8.26
CA ASP A 61 -10.17 -0.47 9.58
C ASP A 61 -8.92 -0.51 10.47
N ALA A 62 -7.82 -1.03 9.94
CA ALA A 62 -6.52 -1.04 10.63
C ALA A 62 -6.08 0.39 10.97
N ARG A 63 -6.25 1.33 10.04
CA ARG A 63 -5.94 2.76 10.24
C ARG A 63 -6.78 3.37 11.36
N LEU A 64 -8.10 3.12 11.35
CA LEU A 64 -9.02 3.63 12.37
C LEU A 64 -8.72 3.05 13.75
N GLN A 65 -8.38 1.77 13.83
CA GLN A 65 -8.03 1.11 15.09
C GLN A 65 -6.72 1.68 15.68
N ILE A 66 -5.67 1.88 14.86
CA ILE A 66 -4.44 2.52 15.33
C ILE A 66 -4.72 3.96 15.75
N PHE A 67 -5.45 4.72 14.92
CA PHE A 67 -5.79 6.10 15.24
C PHE A 67 -6.55 6.20 16.57
N SER A 68 -7.58 5.37 16.76
CA SER A 68 -8.35 5.33 18.00
C SER A 68 -7.46 4.93 19.18
N LYS A 69 -6.62 3.90 19.04
CA LYS A 69 -5.72 3.50 20.12
C LYS A 69 -4.75 4.61 20.58
N VAL A 70 -4.28 5.44 19.65
CA VAL A 70 -3.27 6.47 19.93
C VAL A 70 -3.91 7.80 20.35
N TYR A 71 -5.04 8.16 19.75
CA TYR A 71 -5.63 9.50 19.85
C TYR A 71 -7.01 9.56 20.49
N GLN A 72 -7.67 8.41 20.72
CA GLN A 72 -8.96 8.41 21.41
C GLN A 72 -8.78 8.86 22.86
N SER A 73 -9.60 9.82 23.26
CA SER A 73 -9.70 10.28 24.64
C SER A 73 -11.13 10.11 25.10
N GLY A 74 -11.33 9.67 26.35
CA GLY A 74 -12.65 9.58 26.98
C GLY A 74 -13.27 10.94 27.35
N SER A 75 -12.70 12.05 26.90
CA SER A 75 -13.22 13.40 27.13
C SER A 75 -14.26 13.79 26.09
N SER A 76 -15.16 14.70 26.46
CA SER A 76 -16.15 15.31 25.54
C SER A 76 -15.53 15.99 24.32
N ASN A 77 -14.25 16.38 24.41
CA ASN A 77 -13.43 16.85 23.31
C ASN A 77 -12.20 15.94 23.15
N PRO A 78 -12.27 14.88 22.33
CA PRO A 78 -11.18 13.90 22.25
C PRO A 78 -9.92 14.46 21.59
N MET A 79 -10.08 15.41 20.66
CA MET A 79 -8.98 16.03 19.91
C MET A 79 -8.24 17.12 20.68
N SER A 80 -8.77 17.65 21.79
CA SER A 80 -8.19 18.79 22.51
C SER A 80 -6.83 18.48 23.17
N LYS A 81 -6.53 17.19 23.39
CA LYS A 81 -5.27 16.73 23.99
C LYS A 81 -4.25 16.24 22.95
N VAL A 82 -4.63 16.15 21.68
CA VAL A 82 -3.74 15.71 20.60
C VAL A 82 -2.81 16.87 20.24
N LYS A 83 -1.56 16.82 20.72
CA LYS A 83 -0.53 17.85 20.47
C LYS A 83 0.16 17.71 19.11
N GLY A 84 -0.14 16.66 18.36
CA GLY A 84 0.40 16.38 17.03
C GLY A 84 -0.09 15.04 16.51
N LEU A 85 -0.20 14.92 15.19
CA LEU A 85 -0.58 13.69 14.50
C LEU A 85 0.64 13.15 13.75
N ASP A 86 1.11 11.97 14.14
CA ASP A 86 2.17 11.25 13.44
C ASP A 86 1.52 10.35 12.38
N GLY A 87 1.31 10.91 11.19
CA GLY A 87 0.71 10.18 10.08
C GLY A 87 1.56 9.01 9.59
N SER A 88 2.87 9.00 9.89
CA SER A 88 3.78 7.93 9.47
C SER A 88 3.58 6.64 10.27
N SER A 89 2.99 6.74 11.45
CA SER A 89 2.63 5.60 12.31
C SER A 89 1.38 4.85 11.86
N LEU A 90 0.62 5.42 10.92
CA LEU A 90 -0.62 4.86 10.40
C LEU A 90 -0.38 4.12 9.07
N PRO A 91 -1.11 3.02 8.79
CA PRO A 91 -1.10 2.40 7.46
C PRO A 91 -1.67 3.36 6.42
N PRO A 92 -1.27 3.25 5.14
CA PRO A 92 -1.92 4.02 4.08
C PRO A 92 -3.42 3.73 4.07
N CYS A 93 -4.25 4.71 3.69
CA CYS A 93 -5.65 4.44 3.42
C CYS A 93 -5.80 3.64 2.11
N ASN A 94 -6.97 3.05 1.90
CA ASN A 94 -7.26 2.20 0.73
C ASN A 94 -6.88 2.88 -0.60
N THR A 95 -7.26 4.14 -0.78
CA THR A 95 -6.97 4.89 -2.02
C THR A 95 -5.47 5.09 -2.24
N VAL A 96 -4.73 5.46 -1.19
CA VAL A 96 -3.27 5.63 -1.27
C VAL A 96 -2.59 4.29 -1.52
N LEU A 97 -3.01 3.23 -0.84
CA LEU A 97 -2.48 1.89 -1.05
C LEU A 97 -2.69 1.45 -2.51
N PHE A 98 -3.90 1.61 -3.03
CA PHE A 98 -4.20 1.24 -4.41
C PHE A 98 -3.29 1.98 -5.41
N GLN A 99 -3.08 3.30 -5.24
CA GLN A 99 -2.15 4.05 -6.07
C GLN A 99 -0.71 3.53 -5.95
N GLN A 100 -0.26 3.14 -4.75
CA GLN A 100 1.06 2.54 -4.55
C GLN A 100 1.19 1.18 -5.24
N ILE A 101 0.14 0.35 -5.21
CA ILE A 101 0.11 -0.94 -5.91
C ILE A 101 0.22 -0.73 -7.42
N LEU A 102 -0.54 0.21 -7.99
CA LEU A 102 -0.45 0.55 -9.41
C LEU A 102 0.98 1.00 -9.80
N ARG A 103 1.60 1.83 -8.95
CA ARG A 103 2.98 2.28 -9.19
C ARG A 103 3.96 1.12 -9.17
N ALA A 104 3.83 0.23 -8.19
CA ALA A 104 4.64 -0.98 -8.11
C ALA A 104 4.44 -1.86 -9.35
N ASN A 105 3.21 -2.03 -9.82
CA ASN A 105 2.88 -2.83 -11.02
C ASN A 105 3.60 -2.33 -12.28
N SER A 106 3.58 -1.02 -12.53
CA SER A 106 4.31 -0.43 -13.66
C SER A 106 5.83 -0.61 -13.52
N ILE A 107 6.39 -0.40 -12.33
CA ILE A 107 7.83 -0.64 -12.10
C ILE A 107 8.18 -2.11 -12.36
N CYS A 108 7.39 -3.04 -11.82
CA CYS A 108 7.57 -4.48 -12.01
C CYS A 108 7.48 -4.89 -13.49
N SER A 109 6.61 -4.25 -14.30
CA SER A 109 6.56 -4.54 -15.74
C SER A 109 7.91 -4.30 -16.42
N GLY A 110 8.60 -3.20 -16.08
CA GLY A 110 9.93 -2.93 -16.63
C GLY A 110 10.96 -3.98 -16.22
N TRP A 111 10.88 -4.51 -15.00
CA TRP A 111 11.78 -5.58 -14.54
C TRP A 111 11.47 -6.93 -15.18
N ASN A 112 10.19 -7.26 -15.33
CA ASN A 112 9.75 -8.53 -15.94
C ASN A 112 10.18 -8.64 -17.41
N PHE A 113 10.21 -7.52 -18.13
CA PHE A 113 10.63 -7.44 -19.53
C PHE A 113 12.04 -6.87 -19.70
N ALA A 114 12.87 -6.83 -18.64
CA ALA A 114 14.18 -6.17 -18.67
C ALA A 114 15.18 -6.78 -19.67
N THR A 115 14.98 -8.04 -20.06
CA THR A 115 15.80 -8.74 -21.05
C THR A 115 15.38 -8.44 -22.49
N ASP A 116 14.21 -7.85 -22.70
CA ASP A 116 13.73 -7.54 -24.05
C ASP A 116 14.40 -6.27 -24.58
N PRO A 117 14.84 -6.24 -25.85
CA PRO A 117 15.42 -5.04 -26.45
C PRO A 117 14.47 -3.83 -26.48
N LYS A 118 13.16 -4.09 -26.38
CA LYS A 118 12.10 -3.09 -26.25
C LYS A 118 11.16 -3.53 -25.12
N PRO A 119 11.50 -3.24 -23.86
CA PRO A 119 10.70 -3.70 -22.73
C PRO A 119 9.30 -3.10 -22.80
N HIS A 120 8.29 -3.93 -22.53
CA HIS A 120 6.92 -3.47 -22.45
C HIS A 120 6.64 -2.90 -21.05
N ILE A 121 6.81 -1.58 -20.90
CA ILE A 121 6.60 -0.87 -19.63
C ILE A 121 5.21 -0.26 -19.61
N PHE A 122 4.44 -0.55 -18.56
CA PHE A 122 3.11 0.04 -18.41
C PHE A 122 3.20 1.55 -18.15
N PRO A 123 2.35 2.37 -18.80
CA PRO A 123 2.50 3.80 -18.80
C PRO A 123 2.11 4.42 -17.45
N PRO A 124 2.84 5.47 -16.99
CA PRO A 124 2.68 6.00 -15.63
C PRO A 124 1.34 6.71 -15.37
N ASP A 125 0.75 7.37 -16.38
CA ASP A 125 -0.54 8.08 -16.28
C ASP A 125 -1.73 7.18 -15.94
N LYS A 126 -1.61 5.87 -16.18
CA LYS A 126 -2.62 4.87 -15.81
C LYS A 126 -2.23 4.02 -14.61
N ASN A 127 -1.00 4.15 -14.13
CA ASN A 127 -0.41 3.30 -13.10
C ASN A 127 -0.08 4.09 -11.83
N GLY A 128 -0.92 5.06 -11.49
CA GLY A 128 -0.88 5.75 -10.19
C GLY A 128 0.01 6.98 -10.14
N TRP A 129 0.56 7.44 -11.26
CA TRP A 129 1.17 8.76 -11.36
C TRP A 129 0.23 9.76 -12.02
N ARG A 130 0.30 11.02 -11.60
CA ARG A 130 -0.41 12.13 -12.22
C ARG A 130 0.57 13.00 -12.98
N LYS A 131 0.15 13.48 -14.15
CA LYS A 131 0.87 14.55 -14.84
C LYS A 131 0.68 15.84 -14.08
N GLU A 132 1.77 16.44 -13.69
CA GLU A 132 1.81 17.79 -13.13
C GLU A 132 2.62 18.67 -14.06
N LYS A 133 2.13 19.90 -14.23
CA LYS A 133 2.81 20.92 -15.02
C LYS A 133 3.43 21.92 -14.06
N ASN A 134 4.75 22.08 -14.12
CA ASN A 134 5.42 23.05 -13.28
C ASN A 134 5.24 24.49 -13.82
N ASN A 135 5.68 25.49 -13.05
CA ASN A 135 5.56 26.91 -13.41
C ASN A 135 6.28 27.29 -14.72
N SER A 136 7.26 26.49 -15.15
CA SER A 136 7.95 26.64 -16.44
C SER A 136 7.26 25.93 -17.61
N GLY A 137 6.12 25.29 -17.38
CA GLY A 137 5.35 24.58 -18.40
C GLY A 137 5.88 23.19 -18.74
N VAL A 138 6.86 22.67 -18.00
CA VAL A 138 7.38 21.30 -18.16
C VAL A 138 6.45 20.32 -17.46
N GLU A 139 6.06 19.26 -18.16
CA GLU A 139 5.25 18.18 -17.62
C GLU A 139 6.13 17.10 -16.99
N SER A 140 5.78 16.68 -15.78
CA SER A 140 6.42 15.57 -15.06
C SER A 140 5.37 14.69 -14.38
N TYR A 141 5.71 13.44 -14.14
CA TYR A 141 4.86 12.49 -13.42
C TYR A 141 5.16 12.52 -11.92
N ASN A 142 4.12 12.62 -11.08
CA ASN A 142 4.19 12.63 -9.61
C ASN A 142 3.28 11.55 -8.99
#